data_AF-A0A353A2K6-F1
#
_entry.id   AF-A0A353A2K6-F1
#
_cell.length_a   1.000
_cell.length_b   1.000
_cell.length_c   1.000
_cell.angle_alpha   90.00
_cell.angle_beta   90.00
_cell.angle_gamma   90.00
#
_symmetry.space_group_name_H-M   'P 1'
#
loop_
_entity.id
_entity.type
_entity.pdbx_description
1 polymer ?
#
loop_
_entity_poly.entity_id
_entity_poly.type
_entity_poly.pdbx_seq_one_letter_code
_entity_poly.pdbx_strand_id
1 'polypeptide(L)' 'GNDDIGIVNNITSIISKEEKIQLRSISIDSHDGLFSGTLTVMLDDTARLEKLLKKIKTVKGVKNASRS' A
#
# COMPACT_ATOMS: atom_id res chain seq x y z
N GLY A 1 5.39 -4.85 7.97
CA GLY A 1 6.74 -4.26 7.81
C GLY A 1 7.24 -3.80 9.16
N ASN A 2 8.18 -2.87 9.27
CA ASN A 2 8.48 -2.22 10.56
C ASN A 2 7.58 -0.99 10.72
N ASP A 3 7.06 -0.80 11.93
CA ASP A 3 6.04 0.20 12.21
C ASP A 3 6.65 1.59 12.43
N ASP A 4 6.60 2.41 11.39
CA ASP A 4 6.57 3.86 11.55
C ASP A 4 5.08 4.24 11.45
N ILE A 5 4.52 4.95 12.43
CA ILE A 5 3.13 5.46 12.43
C ILE A 5 2.77 6.20 11.11
N GLY A 6 3.77 6.69 10.39
CA GLY A 6 3.64 7.30 9.06
C GLY A 6 3.46 6.33 7.87
N ILE A 7 3.53 5.01 8.05
CA ILE A 7 3.49 4.04 6.94
C ILE A 7 2.14 4.11 6.20
N VAL A 8 1.05 4.24 6.96
CA VAL A 8 -0.32 4.34 6.43
C VAL A 8 -0.44 5.59 5.56
N ASN A 9 0.02 6.72 6.09
CA ASN A 9 0.00 7.99 5.36
C ASN A 9 0.87 7.94 4.10
N ASN A 10 2.05 7.31 4.16
CA ASN A 10 2.92 7.14 3.00
C ASN A 10 2.27 6.29 1.91
N ILE A 11 1.70 5.14 2.27
CA ILE A 11 1.02 4.23 1.33
C ILE A 11 -0.18 4.93 0.71
N THR A 12 -1.05 5.53 1.53
CA THR A 12 -2.22 6.27 1.04
C THR A 12 -1.81 7.42 0.13
N SER A 13 -0.78 8.19 0.48
CA SER A 13 -0.26 9.28 -0.36
C SER A 13 0.25 8.80 -1.72
N ILE A 14 0.93 7.65 -1.77
CA ILE A 14 1.38 7.05 -3.04
C ILE A 14 0.18 6.67 -3.89
N ILE A 15 -0.83 6.01 -3.31
CA ILE A 15 -2.05 5.60 -4.03
C ILE A 15 -2.79 6.82 -4.56
N SER A 16 -2.95 7.87 -3.74
CA SER A 16 -3.62 9.12 -4.13
C SER A 16 -2.92 9.87 -5.27
N LYS A 17 -1.64 9.61 -5.52
CA LYS A 17 -0.88 10.20 -6.65
C LYS A 17 -1.03 9.39 -7.95
N GLU A 18 -1.55 8.17 -7.89
CA GLU A 18 -1.76 7.36 -9.08
C GLU A 18 -3.10 7.69 -9.74
N GLU A 19 -3.04 8.24 -10.95
CA GLU A 19 -4.25 8.46 -11.75
C GLU A 19 -4.90 7.13 -12.14
N LYS A 20 -6.23 7.10 -12.09
CA LYS A 20 -7.08 5.93 -12.40
C LYS A 20 -6.91 4.75 -11.43
N ILE A 21 -6.44 5.01 -10.22
CA ILE A 21 -6.53 4.09 -9.09
C ILE A 21 -7.39 4.75 -8.02
N GLN A 22 -8.43 4.06 -7.55
CA GLN A 22 -9.29 4.53 -6.49
C GLN A 22 -9.18 3.61 -5.27
N LEU A 23 -8.80 4.17 -4.12
CA LEU A 23 -8.82 3.44 -2.86
C LEU A 23 -10.26 3.19 -2.42
N ARG A 24 -10.63 1.93 -2.16
CA ARG A 24 -11.95 1.54 -1.65
C ARG A 24 -11.94 1.34 -0.14
N SER A 25 -10.94 0.65 0.36
CA SER A 25 -10.77 0.41 1.79
C SER A 25 -9.30 0.17 2.10
N ILE A 26 -8.96 0.45 3.35
CA ILE A 26 -7.66 0.17 3.93
C ILE A 26 -7.90 -0.38 5.34
N SER A 27 -7.35 -1.55 5.61
CA SER A 27 -7.35 -2.17 6.92
C SER A 27 -5.91 -2.46 7.28
N ILE A 28 -5.43 -1.87 8.37
CA ILE A 28 -4.06 -2.05 8.84
C ILE A 28 -4.14 -2.34 10.33
N ASP A 29 -3.47 -3.42 10.72
CA ASP A 29 -3.25 -3.84 12.08
C ASP A 29 -1.75 -3.75 12.40
N SER A 30 -1.43 -3.33 13.61
CA SER A 30 -0.07 -3.20 14.10
C SER A 30 0.07 -4.02 15.38
N HIS A 31 1.01 -4.96 15.37
CA HIS A 31 1.33 -5.77 16.54
C HIS A 31 2.84 -5.90 16.70
N ASP A 32 3.35 -5.59 17.89
CA ASP A 32 4.77 -5.75 18.24
C ASP A 32 5.76 -5.06 17.27
N GLY A 33 5.44 -3.83 16.86
CA GLY A 33 6.26 -3.06 15.92
C GLY A 33 6.24 -3.60 14.47
N LEU A 34 5.37 -4.58 14.19
CA LEU A 34 5.10 -5.08 12.85
C LEU A 34 3.69 -4.67 12.41
N PHE A 35 3.62 -3.96 11.28
CA PHE A 35 2.34 -3.71 10.62
C PHE A 35 1.99 -4.83 9.62
N SER A 36 0.72 -5.16 9.54
CA SER A 36 0.12 -5.96 8.48
C SER A 36 -1.16 -5.30 8.02
N GLY A 37 -1.47 -5.35 6.74
CA GLY A 37 -2.67 -4.70 6.25
C GLY A 37 -3.11 -5.18 4.89
N THR A 38 -4.40 -5.01 4.64
CA THR A 38 -5.03 -5.26 3.35
C THR A 38 -5.60 -3.96 2.83
N LEU A 39 -5.31 -3.66 1.58
CA LEU A 39 -5.82 -2.51 0.86
C LEU A 39 -6.61 -2.99 -0.36
N THR A 40 -7.79 -2.42 -0.54
CA THR A 40 -8.64 -2.70 -1.69
C THR A 40 -8.66 -1.46 -2.56
N VAL A 41 -8.26 -1.64 -3.82
CA VAL A 41 -8.21 -0.59 -4.82
C VAL A 41 -9.00 -1.01 -6.05
N MET A 42 -9.68 -0.06 -6.68
CA MET A 42 -10.20 -0.22 -8.03
C MET A 42 -9.26 0.41 -9.03
N LEU A 43 -9.10 -0.25 -10.16
CA LEU A 43 -8.23 0.15 -11.26
C LEU A 43 -8.77 -0.41 -12.57
N ASP A 44 -8.55 0.33 -13.65
CA ASP A 44 -9.00 -0.07 -14.99
C ASP A 44 -8.02 -1.02 -15.67
N ASP A 45 -6.76 -1.09 -15.20
CA ASP A 45 -5.67 -1.82 -15.84
C ASP A 45 -4.67 -2.40 -14.83
N THR A 46 -4.48 -3.72 -14.88
CA THR A 46 -3.58 -4.47 -14.00
C THR A 46 -2.10 -4.10 -14.15
N ALA A 47 -1.69 -3.51 -15.29
CA ALA A 47 -0.33 -2.97 -15.45
C ALA A 47 -0.05 -1.81 -14.48
N ARG A 48 -1.09 -1.06 -14.06
CA ARG A 48 -0.97 -0.01 -13.05
C ARG A 48 -0.80 -0.58 -11.66
N LEU A 49 -1.49 -1.68 -11.36
CA LEU A 49 -1.32 -2.41 -10.10
C LEU A 49 0.13 -2.86 -9.91
N GLU A 50 0.77 -3.40 -10.95
CA GLU A 50 2.19 -3.78 -10.90
C GLU A 50 3.12 -2.61 -10.61
N LYS A 51 2.88 -1.45 -11.25
CA LYS A 51 3.66 -0.23 -10.99
C LYS A 51 3.46 0.28 -9.56
N LEU A 52 2.23 0.29 -9.09
CA LEU A 52 1.90 0.67 -7.72
C LEU A 52 2.57 -0.28 -6.71
N LEU A 53 2.51 -1.59 -6.96
CA LEU A 53 3.14 -2.60 -6.10
C LEU A 53 4.66 -2.38 -6.00
N LYS A 54 5.32 -2.09 -7.13
CA LYS A 54 6.75 -1.73 -7.14
C LYS A 54 7.02 -0.47 -6.32
N LYS A 55 6.22 0.59 -6.45
CA LYS A 55 6.34 1.81 -5.66
C LYS A 55 6.17 1.54 -4.16
N ILE A 56 5.14 0.79 -3.77
CA ILE A 56 4.89 0.43 -2.36
C ILE A 56 6.08 -0.36 -1.79
N LYS A 57 6.68 -1.28 -2.54
CA LYS A 57 7.87 -2.03 -2.10
C LYS A 57 9.10 -1.15 -1.85
N THR A 58 9.18 0.03 -2.46
CA THR A 58 10.28 0.98 -2.21
C THR A 58 10.09 1.82 -0.96
N VAL A 59 8.90 1.79 -0.34
CA VAL A 59 8.63 2.53 0.90
C VAL A 59 9.44 1.92 2.04
N LYS A 60 10.22 2.76 2.71
CA LYS A 60 10.99 2.38 3.89
C LYS A 60 10.05 1.78 4.94
N GLY A 61 10.36 0.56 5.40
CA GLY A 61 9.54 -0.18 6.36
C GLY A 61 8.63 -1.24 5.73
N VAL A 62 8.35 -1.20 4.42
CA VAL A 62 7.62 -2.28 3.74
C VAL A 62 8.55 -3.49 3.53
N LYS A 63 8.22 -4.63 4.16
CA LYS A 63 8.98 -5.88 3.99
C LYS A 63 8.55 -6.65 2.74
N ASN A 64 7.24 -6.72 2.50
CA ASN A 64 6.69 -7.40 1.33
C ASN A 64 5.34 -6.78 0.96
N ALA A 65 4.97 -6.86 -0.32
CA ALA A 65 3.66 -6.49 -0.83
C ALA A 65 3.29 -7.43 -1.99
N SER A 66 2.09 -8.00 -1.93
CA SER A 66 1.57 -8.93 -2.91
C SER A 66 0.11 -8.60 -3.23
N ARG A 67 -0.33 -8.95 -4.44
CA ARG A 67 -1.75 -8.96 -4.81
C ARG A 67 -2.33 -10.35 -4.62
N SER A 68 -3.61 -10.43 -4.29
CA SER A 68 -4.42 -11.66 -4.18
C SER A 68 -5.55 -11.64 -5.20
#